data_AF-A0A0G0I6B7-F1
#
_entry.id   AF-A0A0G0I6B7-F1
#
_cell.length_a   1.000
_cell.length_b   1.000
_cell.length_c   1.000
_cell.angle_alpha   90.00
_cell.angle_beta   90.00
_cell.angle_gamma   90.00
#
_symmetry.space_group_name_H-M   'P 1'
#
loop_
_entity.id
_entity.type
_entity.pdbx_description
1 polymer ?
#
loop_
_entity_poly.entity_id
_entity_poly.type
_entity_poly.pdbx_seq_one_letter_code
_entity_poly.pdbx_strand_id
1 'polypeptide(L)'
;MTKKILFIILLILGLVTTVLIVTQTTIFKSRASTTNNHLPVRENSYLFASPIQAKADGIEKVRVTVFLLDSNGLGVSQQTVILKVPPVLQIETIQNITDDLGKATFNLSSPTPGKFEISASTSTLNLSQKINLLFL
;
A
#
# COMPACT_ATOMS: atom_id res chain seq x y z
N MET A 1 -45.00 40.09 -37.89
CA MET A 1 -43.86 39.25 -38.34
C MET A 1 -42.75 39.19 -37.29
N THR A 2 -42.43 40.31 -36.64
CA THR A 2 -41.43 40.45 -35.56
C THR A 2 -41.62 39.55 -34.34
N LYS A 3 -42.85 39.36 -33.83
CA LYS A 3 -43.11 38.48 -32.67
C LYS A 3 -42.79 36.99 -32.94
N LYS A 4 -43.00 36.52 -34.18
CA LYS A 4 -42.69 35.13 -34.57
C LYS A 4 -41.18 34.91 -34.67
N ILE A 5 -40.45 35.91 -35.14
CA ILE A 5 -38.96 35.90 -35.22
C ILE A 5 -38.36 35.90 -33.81
N LEU A 6 -38.90 36.70 -32.89
CA LEU A 6 -38.45 36.72 -31.50
C LEU A 6 -38.66 35.38 -30.79
N PHE A 7 -39.78 34.71 -31.07
CA PHE A 7 -40.08 33.37 -30.54
C PHE A 7 -39.11 32.29 -31.07
N ILE A 8 -38.75 32.36 -32.35
CA ILE A 8 -37.78 31.44 -32.97
C ILE A 8 -36.38 31.63 -32.37
N ILE A 9 -35.96 32.88 -32.12
CA ILE A 9 -34.67 33.18 -31.48
C ILE A 9 -34.62 32.62 -30.05
N LEU A 10 -35.70 32.78 -29.28
CA LEU A 10 -35.80 32.24 -27.92
C LEU A 10 -35.68 30.70 -27.92
N LEU A 11 -36.32 30.04 -28.89
CA LEU A 11 -36.31 28.58 -29.01
C LEU A 11 -34.91 28.06 -29.37
N ILE A 12 -34.22 28.72 -30.29
CA ILE A 12 -32.83 28.37 -30.67
C ILE A 12 -31.89 28.59 -29.49
N LEU A 13 -32.03 29.71 -28.76
CA LEU A 13 -31.18 29.99 -27.60
C LEU A 13 -31.39 28.95 -26.49
N GLY A 14 -32.64 28.57 -26.22
CA GLY A 14 -32.97 27.48 -25.29
C GLY A 14 -32.28 26.17 -25.69
N LEU A 15 -32.40 25.77 -26.96
CA LEU A 15 -31.78 24.54 -27.48
C LEU A 15 -30.26 24.53 -27.28
N VAL A 16 -29.58 25.63 -27.61
CA VAL A 16 -28.13 25.76 -27.46
C VAL A 16 -27.71 25.65 -26.00
N THR A 17 -28.43 26.31 -25.07
CA THR A 17 -28.11 26.24 -23.64
C THR A 17 -28.25 24.84 -23.07
N THR A 18 -29.27 24.07 -23.48
CA THR A 18 -29.44 22.67 -23.07
C THR A 18 -28.32 21.77 -23.56
N VAL A 19 -27.85 21.94 -24.80
CA VAL A 19 -26.74 21.16 -25.35
C VAL A 19 -25.44 21.44 -24.57
N LEU A 20 -25.18 22.71 -24.24
CA LEU A 20 -23.99 23.08 -23.48
C LEU A 20 -23.98 22.47 -22.06
N ILE A 21 -25.13 22.42 -21.38
CA ILE A 21 -25.21 21.82 -20.03
C ILE A 21 -24.99 20.30 -20.08
N VAL A 22 -25.55 19.60 -21.07
CA VAL A 22 -25.38 18.13 -21.22
C VAL A 22 -23.96 17.74 -21.61
N THR A 23 -23.24 18.58 -22.35
CA THR A 23 -21.84 18.30 -22.75
C THR A 23 -20.80 18.55 -21.67
N GLN A 24 -21.17 19.22 -20.57
CA GLN A 24 -20.28 19.37 -19.42
C GLN A 24 -20.23 18.03 -18.68
N THR A 25 -19.20 17.23 -18.97
CA THR A 25 -18.96 15.97 -18.26
C THR A 25 -18.67 16.27 -16.79
N THR A 26 -19.53 15.77 -15.90
CA THR A 26 -19.32 15.84 -14.45
C THR A 26 -18.20 14.88 -14.08
N ILE A 27 -16.96 15.38 -14.03
CA ILE A 27 -15.84 14.61 -13.48
C ILE A 27 -16.04 14.54 -11.97
N PHE A 28 -16.56 13.40 -11.48
CA PHE A 28 -16.53 13.08 -10.06
C PHE A 28 -15.08 12.92 -9.61
N LYS A 29 -14.47 14.00 -9.12
CA LYS A 29 -13.23 13.92 -8.36
C LYS A 29 -13.55 13.38 -6.96
N SER A 30 -13.89 12.10 -6.88
CA SER A 30 -13.85 11.42 -5.59
C SER A 30 -12.39 11.25 -5.22
N ARG A 31 -11.90 12.09 -4.29
CA ARG A 31 -10.68 11.82 -3.54
C ARG A 31 -11.12 11.64 -2.10
N ALA A 32 -11.11 10.40 -1.62
CA ALA A 32 -11.04 10.17 -0.18
C ALA A 32 -9.68 10.69 0.28
N SER A 33 -9.63 11.94 0.75
CA SER A 33 -8.45 12.49 1.41
C SER A 33 -8.62 12.23 2.90
N THR A 34 -8.29 11.02 3.32
CA THR A 34 -8.14 10.75 4.74
C THR A 34 -6.82 11.36 5.21
N THR A 35 -6.86 12.61 5.67
CA THR A 35 -5.81 13.15 6.53
C THR A 35 -5.95 12.46 7.88
N ASN A 36 -5.58 11.20 7.91
CA ASN A 36 -5.54 10.45 9.14
C ASN A 36 -4.07 10.27 9.48
N ASN A 37 -3.68 10.88 10.59
CA ASN A 37 -2.38 10.69 11.21
C ASN A 37 -2.36 9.29 11.83
N HIS A 38 -2.48 8.27 10.98
CA HIS A 38 -2.61 6.88 11.35
C HIS A 38 -1.28 6.40 11.89
N LEU A 39 -1.24 6.10 13.18
CA LEU A 39 -0.08 5.50 13.81
C LEU A 39 -0.19 3.98 13.68
N PRO A 40 0.93 3.29 13.37
CA PRO A 40 0.91 1.84 13.30
C PRO A 40 0.64 1.25 14.69
N VAL A 41 -0.23 0.24 14.74
CA VAL A 41 -0.62 -0.49 15.95
C VAL A 41 0.04 -1.87 15.93
N ARG A 42 0.64 -2.27 17.06
CA ARG A 42 1.52 -3.47 17.14
C ARG A 42 0.76 -4.76 16.91
N GLU A 43 -0.47 -4.79 17.40
CA GLU A 43 -1.34 -5.95 17.46
C GLU A 43 -1.97 -6.23 16.09
N ASN A 44 -2.23 -5.16 15.31
CA ASN A 44 -2.84 -5.25 13.99
C ASN A 44 -1.80 -5.43 12.87
N SER A 45 -0.57 -4.98 13.09
CA SER A 45 0.51 -5.11 12.12
C SER A 45 1.07 -6.54 12.10
N TYR A 46 1.34 -7.07 10.91
CA TYR A 46 1.78 -8.44 10.73
C TYR A 46 2.91 -8.58 9.70
N LEU A 47 3.56 -9.74 9.75
CA LEU A 47 4.60 -10.12 8.78
C LEU A 47 4.12 -11.35 8.01
N PHE A 48 4.37 -11.32 6.72
CA PHE A 48 4.09 -12.42 5.81
C PHE A 48 5.37 -12.82 5.10
N ALA A 49 5.60 -14.12 4.92
CA ALA A 49 6.69 -14.61 4.10
C ALA A 49 6.23 -15.67 3.12
N SER A 50 6.75 -15.57 1.90
CA SER A 50 6.47 -16.54 0.85
C SER A 50 7.71 -16.72 -0.03
N PRO A 51 8.20 -17.97 -0.20
CA PRO A 51 7.82 -19.18 0.53
C PRO A 51 8.31 -19.16 2.00
N ILE A 52 7.73 -19.99 2.89
CA ILE A 52 8.20 -20.14 4.29
C ILE A 52 9.46 -21.02 4.41
N GLN A 53 9.77 -21.75 3.34
CA GLN A 53 10.91 -22.64 3.22
C GLN A 53 11.67 -22.33 1.93
N ALA A 54 13.00 -22.38 2.00
CA ALA A 54 13.89 -22.18 0.85
C ALA A 54 15.16 -23.02 1.03
N LYS A 55 15.92 -23.22 -0.04
CA LYS A 55 17.23 -23.85 0.02
C LYS A 55 18.27 -22.91 0.62
N ALA A 56 19.18 -23.47 1.40
CA ALA A 56 20.29 -22.78 2.04
C ALA A 56 21.51 -22.63 1.12
N ASP A 57 21.32 -22.22 -0.14
CA ASP A 57 22.42 -22.03 -1.10
C ASP A 57 22.91 -20.58 -1.19
N GLY A 58 22.30 -19.67 -0.43
CA GLY A 58 22.54 -18.22 -0.50
C GLY A 58 21.93 -17.54 -1.73
N ILE A 59 21.30 -18.29 -2.63
CA ILE A 59 20.74 -17.81 -3.90
C ILE A 59 19.21 -17.77 -3.83
N GLU A 60 18.59 -18.80 -3.25
CA GLU A 60 17.14 -18.86 -3.12
C GLU A 60 16.63 -17.81 -2.12
N LYS A 61 15.65 -17.02 -2.57
CA LYS A 61 15.15 -15.85 -1.86
C LYS A 61 13.75 -16.10 -1.33
N VAL A 62 13.57 -15.86 -0.03
CA VAL A 62 12.27 -15.76 0.62
C VAL A 62 11.84 -14.30 0.62
N ARG A 63 10.66 -14.01 0.08
CA ARG A 63 10.09 -12.67 0.16
C ARG A 63 9.37 -12.49 1.47
N VAL A 64 9.84 -11.54 2.29
CA VAL A 64 9.19 -11.09 3.51
C VAL A 64 8.50 -9.75 3.24
N THR A 65 7.21 -9.72 3.52
CA THR A 65 6.36 -8.54 3.40
C THR A 65 5.85 -8.15 4.78
N VAL A 66 6.07 -6.91 5.18
CA VAL A 66 5.58 -6.36 6.44
C VAL A 66 4.38 -5.48 6.13
N PHE A 67 3.27 -5.70 6.82
CA PHE A 67 2.08 -4.87 6.73
C PHE A 67 1.93 -4.09 8.03
N LEU A 68 2.04 -2.77 7.94
CA LEU A 68 1.78 -1.85 9.03
C LEU A 68 0.34 -1.36 8.95
N LEU A 69 -0.44 -1.72 9.96
CA LEU A 69 -1.85 -1.36 10.05
C LEU A 69 -2.10 -0.44 11.24
N ASP A 70 -3.06 0.47 11.09
CA ASP A 70 -3.59 1.31 12.16
C ASP A 70 -4.59 0.54 13.05
N SER A 71 -5.24 1.24 13.98
CA SER A 71 -6.28 0.67 14.85
C SER A 71 -7.52 0.17 14.08
N ASN A 72 -7.76 0.70 12.88
CA ASN A 72 -8.91 0.40 12.03
C ASN A 72 -8.61 -0.66 10.96
N GLY A 73 -7.38 -1.18 10.90
CA GLY A 73 -6.92 -2.11 9.88
C GLY A 73 -6.53 -1.46 8.55
N LEU A 74 -6.37 -0.14 8.50
CA LEU A 74 -5.90 0.61 7.34
C LEU A 74 -4.37 0.64 7.30
N GLY A 75 -3.81 0.58 6.09
CA GLY A 75 -2.37 0.66 5.86
C GLY A 75 -1.78 2.00 6.26
N VAL A 76 -0.64 1.98 6.97
CA VAL A 76 0.10 3.18 7.35
C VAL A 76 1.27 3.41 6.41
N SER A 77 1.19 4.44 5.58
CA SER A 77 2.21 4.77 4.57
C SER A 77 3.37 5.60 5.13
N GLN A 78 4.47 5.65 4.36
CA GLN A 78 5.68 6.46 4.63
C GLN A 78 6.41 6.14 5.94
N GLN A 79 6.27 4.91 6.44
CA GLN A 79 6.97 4.47 7.64
C GLN A 79 8.17 3.61 7.28
N THR A 80 9.31 3.91 7.91
CA THR A 80 10.54 3.12 7.75
C THR A 80 10.46 1.85 8.59
N VAL A 81 10.55 0.70 7.92
CA VAL A 81 10.58 -0.64 8.51
C VAL A 81 12.01 -1.17 8.49
N ILE A 82 12.43 -1.74 9.62
CA ILE A 82 13.71 -2.40 9.84
C ILE A 82 13.43 -3.85 10.22
N LEU A 83 13.93 -4.79 9.43
CA LEU A 83 13.90 -6.20 9.77
C LEU A 83 15.03 -6.54 10.74
N LYS A 84 14.68 -7.27 11.79
CA LYS A 84 15.60 -7.88 12.75
C LYS A 84 15.72 -9.35 12.42
N VAL A 85 16.88 -9.72 11.89
CA VAL A 85 17.23 -11.08 11.50
C VAL A 85 18.58 -11.48 12.10
N PRO A 86 18.82 -12.78 12.31
CA PRO A 86 20.15 -13.30 12.65
C PRO A 86 21.22 -12.88 11.64
N PRO A 87 22.47 -12.62 12.07
CA PRO A 87 23.54 -12.10 11.21
C PRO A 87 23.99 -13.06 10.09
N VAL A 88 23.55 -14.32 10.15
CA VAL A 88 23.86 -15.34 9.15
C VAL A 88 23.00 -15.16 7.88
N LEU A 89 21.84 -14.49 8.00
CA LEU A 89 20.95 -14.23 6.88
C LEU A 89 21.39 -12.99 6.10
N GLN A 90 21.28 -13.08 4.78
CA GLN A 90 21.50 -11.96 3.87
C GLN A 90 20.16 -11.26 3.62
N ILE A 91 20.12 -9.95 3.81
CA ILE A 91 18.93 -9.12 3.58
C ILE A 91 19.14 -8.28 2.33
N GLU A 92 18.28 -8.47 1.35
CA GLU A 92 18.13 -7.58 0.20
C GLU A 92 16.89 -6.70 0.41
N THR A 93 17.12 -5.41 0.60
CA THR A 93 16.05 -4.43 0.82
C THR A 93 15.48 -4.01 -0.53
N ILE A 94 14.24 -4.44 -0.83
CA ILE A 94 13.51 -3.97 -2.01
C ILE A 94 12.84 -2.64 -1.70
N GLN A 95 12.10 -2.60 -0.58
CA GLN A 95 11.33 -1.44 -0.16
C GLN A 95 11.20 -1.43 1.36
N ASN A 96 11.97 -0.57 2.02
CA ASN A 96 11.92 -0.40 3.47
C ASN A 96 10.89 0.64 3.93
N ILE A 97 10.40 1.51 3.05
CA ILE A 97 9.38 2.52 3.36
C ILE A 97 8.01 2.00 2.93
N THR A 98 7.03 2.02 3.83
CA THR A 98 5.69 1.52 3.52
C THR A 98 4.97 2.32 2.43
N ASP A 99 4.28 1.61 1.54
CA ASP A 99 3.40 2.18 0.52
C ASP A 99 2.03 2.63 1.09
N ASP A 100 1.13 3.11 0.22
CA ASP A 100 -0.23 3.54 0.59
C ASP A 100 -1.07 2.44 1.25
N LEU A 101 -0.68 1.17 1.12
CA LEU A 101 -1.32 0.02 1.77
C LEU A 101 -0.58 -0.42 3.03
N GLY A 102 0.44 0.33 3.48
CA GLY A 102 1.24 -0.01 4.65
C GLY A 102 2.25 -1.13 4.39
N LYS A 103 2.59 -1.42 3.13
CA LYS A 103 3.42 -2.57 2.76
C LYS A 103 4.90 -2.19 2.62
N ALA A 104 5.79 -2.93 3.29
CA ALA A 104 7.24 -2.93 3.07
C ALA A 104 7.70 -4.33 2.67
N THR A 105 8.70 -4.43 1.78
CA THR A 105 9.14 -5.72 1.22
C THR A 105 10.65 -5.89 1.25
N PHE A 106 11.07 -7.11 1.57
CA PHE A 106 12.44 -7.52 1.70
C PHE A 106 12.60 -8.93 1.15
N ASN A 107 13.78 -9.23 0.61
CA ASN A 107 14.17 -10.60 0.28
C ASN A 107 15.22 -11.07 1.27
N LEU A 108 15.09 -12.30 1.73
CA LEU A 108 16.05 -12.96 2.60
C LEU A 108 16.61 -14.20 1.92
N SER A 109 17.91 -14.41 2.02
CA SER A 109 18.57 -15.67 1.65
C SER A 109 19.52 -16.13 2.76
N SER A 110 19.77 -17.44 2.84
CA SER A 110 20.68 -18.03 3.81
C SER A 110 21.69 -18.93 3.12
N PRO A 111 23.00 -18.83 3.44
CA PRO A 111 24.00 -19.80 3.01
C PRO A 111 24.09 -21.02 3.94
N THR A 112 23.38 -21.02 5.07
CA THR A 112 23.40 -22.12 6.04
C THR A 112 22.00 -22.65 6.33
N PRO A 113 21.81 -23.97 6.38
CA PRO A 113 20.52 -24.57 6.71
C PRO A 113 20.20 -24.32 8.18
N GLY A 114 18.93 -24.07 8.47
CA GLY A 114 18.48 -23.76 9.82
C GLY A 114 17.10 -23.10 9.86
N LYS A 115 16.54 -23.07 11.07
CA LYS A 115 15.31 -22.34 11.37
C LYS A 115 15.67 -20.98 11.95
N PHE A 116 15.17 -19.92 11.33
CA PHE A 116 15.47 -18.55 11.74
C PHE A 116 14.18 -17.80 12.11
N GLU A 117 14.19 -17.15 13.28
CA GLU A 117 13.12 -16.27 13.72
C GLU A 117 13.35 -14.86 13.16
N ILE A 118 12.35 -14.30 12.50
CA ILE A 118 12.36 -12.99 11.87
C ILE A 118 11.34 -12.10 12.58
N SER A 119 11.76 -10.89 12.91
CA SER A 119 10.88 -9.85 13.47
C SER A 119 11.08 -8.53 12.74
N ALA A 120 10.09 -7.64 12.82
CA ALA A 120 10.15 -6.31 12.23
C ALA A 120 9.96 -5.24 13.30
N SER A 121 10.57 -4.09 13.06
CA SER A 121 10.43 -2.90 13.88
C SER A 121 10.42 -1.66 13.02
N THR A 122 9.69 -0.64 13.43
CA THR A 122 9.76 0.72 12.91
C THR A 122 10.54 1.60 13.87
N SER A 123 10.75 2.87 13.52
CA SER A 123 11.41 3.87 14.37
C SER A 123 10.77 3.99 15.76
N THR A 124 9.46 3.82 15.86
CA THR A 124 8.68 4.04 17.09
C THR A 124 8.09 2.76 17.68
N LEU A 125 8.11 1.65 16.94
CA LEU A 125 7.29 0.48 17.25
C LEU A 125 7.98 -0.85 16.92
N ASN A 126 8.02 -1.79 17.85
CA ASN A 126 8.37 -3.19 17.54
C ASN A 126 7.09 -3.99 17.31
N LEU A 127 7.03 -4.75 16.21
CA LEU A 127 5.87 -5.62 15.94
C LEU A 127 5.84 -6.77 16.95
N SER A 128 4.63 -7.16 17.36
CA SER A 128 4.43 -8.31 18.26
C SER A 128 4.60 -9.63 17.51
N GLN A 129 4.18 -9.66 16.23
CA GLN A 129 4.27 -10.84 15.41
C GLN A 129 5.72 -11.15 15.01
N LYS A 130 6.01 -12.45 14.98
CA LYS A 130 7.27 -13.02 14.51
C LYS A 130 6.97 -14.18 13.59
N ILE A 131 7.85 -14.40 12.63
CA ILE A 131 7.72 -15.52 11.68
C ILE A 131 8.97 -16.39 11.75
N ASN A 132 8.80 -17.68 11.49
CA ASN A 132 9.89 -18.63 11.42
C ASN A 132 10.11 -19.04 9.97
N LEU A 133 11.33 -18.88 9.47
CA LEU A 133 11.74 -19.33 8.14
C LEU A 133 12.62 -20.56 8.27
N LEU A 134 12.44 -21.52 7.35
CA LEU A 134 13.23 -22.74 7.29
C LEU A 134 14.11 -22.73 6.04
N PHE A 135 15.41 -22.76 6.23
CA PHE A 135 16.36 -22.97 5.14
C PHE A 135 16.91 -24.40 5.20
N LEU A 136 16.86 -25.12 4.08
CA LEU A 136 17.22 -26.54 3.95
C LEU A 136 18.52 -26.76 3.19
#